data_AF-A0A9N7UNP6-F1
#
_entry.id   AF-A0A9N7UNP6-F1
#
_cell.length_a   1.000
_cell.length_b   1.000
_cell.length_c   1.000
_cell.angle_alpha   90.00
_cell.angle_beta   90.00
_cell.angle_gamma   90.00
#
_symmetry.space_group_name_H-M   'P 1'
#
loop_
_entity.id
_entity.type
_entity.pdbx_description
1 polymer ?
#
loop_
_entity_poly.entity_id
_entity_poly.type
_entity_poly.pdbx_seq_one_letter_code
_entity_poly.pdbx_strand_id
1 'polypeptide(L)'
;MSARQQPTPAEDGTEEHTVQQENELEALASIFGEDFQDLRNKDPWKVKRAPEVHLCLRPNGLNTGQESHVTVELQVKCPPTYPDV
;
A
#
# COMPACT_ATOMS: atom_id res chain seq x y z
N MET A 1 -42.53 -6.94 -21.72
CA MET A 1 -41.64 -7.86 -20.98
C MET A 1 -40.31 -7.14 -20.80
N SER A 2 -40.09 -6.51 -19.64
CA SER A 2 -38.85 -5.78 -19.35
C SER A 2 -38.12 -6.52 -18.24
N ALA A 3 -37.01 -7.16 -18.59
CA ALA A 3 -36.04 -7.62 -17.61
C ALA A 3 -35.06 -6.47 -17.36
N ARG A 4 -35.25 -5.75 -16.24
CA ARG A 4 -34.17 -4.93 -15.67
C ARG A 4 -33.10 -5.90 -15.21
N GLN A 5 -31.98 -5.95 -15.92
CA GLN A 5 -30.75 -6.50 -15.37
C GLN A 5 -30.31 -5.58 -14.23
N GLN A 6 -30.41 -6.08 -13.00
CA GLN A 6 -29.74 -5.49 -11.85
C GLN A 6 -28.23 -5.81 -11.96
N PRO A 7 -27.34 -4.83 -11.77
CA PRO A 7 -25.92 -5.13 -11.57
C PRO A 7 -25.77 -5.90 -10.26
N THR A 8 -25.03 -7.01 -10.31
CA THR A 8 -24.61 -7.79 -9.15
C THR A 8 -23.61 -6.97 -8.31
N PRO A 9 -23.77 -6.83 -6.97
CA PRO A 9 -22.97 -5.87 -6.18
C PRO A 9 -21.56 -6.35 -5.79
N ALA A 10 -21.02 -7.40 -6.42
CA ALA A 10 -19.83 -8.09 -5.90
C ALA A 10 -18.52 -7.83 -6.67
N GLU A 11 -18.55 -7.17 -7.83
CA GLU A 11 -17.34 -7.01 -8.68
C GLU A 11 -16.81 -5.57 -8.75
N ASP A 12 -17.58 -4.57 -8.30
CA ASP A 12 -17.27 -3.14 -8.51
C ASP A 12 -16.31 -2.54 -7.45
N GLY A 13 -16.41 -2.97 -6.18
CA GLY A 13 -15.59 -2.40 -5.08
C GLY A 13 -14.12 -2.82 -5.08
N THR A 14 -13.78 -3.95 -5.71
CA THR A 14 -12.39 -4.46 -5.72
C THR A 14 -11.46 -3.61 -6.59
N GLU A 15 -11.99 -3.01 -7.65
CA GLU A 15 -11.24 -2.11 -8.52
C GLU A 15 -11.00 -0.77 -7.80
N GLU A 16 -12.00 -0.24 -7.11
CA GLU A 16 -11.89 0.98 -6.29
C GLU A 16 -10.81 0.84 -5.20
N HIS A 17 -10.80 -0.28 -4.47
CA HIS A 17 -9.77 -0.54 -3.46
C HIS A 17 -8.37 -0.62 -4.06
N THR A 18 -8.25 -1.16 -5.28
CA THR A 18 -6.95 -1.24 -5.95
C THR A 18 -6.44 0.14 -6.29
N VAL A 19 -7.29 0.99 -6.87
CA VAL A 19 -6.91 2.38 -7.19
C VAL A 19 -6.49 3.11 -5.92
N GLN A 20 -7.25 2.96 -4.83
CA GLN A 20 -6.90 3.58 -3.55
C GLN A 20 -5.57 3.07 -2.99
N GLN A 21 -5.33 1.76 -3.03
CA GLN A 21 -4.09 1.14 -2.58
C GLN A 21 -2.88 1.65 -3.38
N GLU A 22 -2.97 1.68 -4.72
CA GLU A 22 -1.87 2.16 -5.55
C GLU A 22 -1.60 3.66 -5.33
N ASN A 23 -2.64 4.48 -5.15
CA ASN A 23 -2.49 5.90 -4.81
C ASN A 23 -1.75 6.10 -3.48
N GLU A 24 -2.05 5.28 -2.47
CA GLU A 24 -1.37 5.35 -1.18
C GLU A 24 0.10 4.94 -1.29
N LEU A 25 0.41 3.90 -2.06
CA LEU A 25 1.78 3.45 -2.28
C LEU A 25 2.61 4.50 -3.02
N GLU A 26 2.01 5.20 -4.00
CA GLU A 26 2.65 6.33 -4.67
C GLU A 26 2.92 7.49 -3.70
N ALA A 27 1.95 7.80 -2.83
CA ALA A 27 2.11 8.82 -1.80
C ALA A 27 3.23 8.46 -0.81
N LEU A 28 3.25 7.22 -0.32
CA LEU A 28 4.28 6.72 0.60
C LEU A 28 5.67 6.74 -0.06
N ALA A 29 5.79 6.29 -1.31
CA ALA A 29 7.04 6.36 -2.07
C ALA A 29 7.53 7.81 -2.22
N SER A 30 6.61 8.76 -2.44
CA SER A 30 6.93 10.18 -2.58
C SER A 30 7.36 10.84 -1.26
N ILE A 31 6.77 10.42 -0.14
CA ILE A 31 7.07 10.98 1.20
C ILE A 31 8.37 10.41 1.76
N PHE A 32 8.58 9.10 1.65
CA PHE A 32 9.66 8.39 2.34
C PHE A 32 10.83 8.02 1.43
N GLY A 33 10.66 8.07 0.11
CA GLY A 33 11.73 7.81 -0.86
C GLY A 33 12.42 6.48 -0.61
N GLU A 34 13.72 6.52 -0.34
CA GLU A 34 14.56 5.33 -0.12
C GLU A 34 14.21 4.56 1.16
N ASP A 35 13.49 5.17 2.11
CA ASP A 35 13.03 4.50 3.33
C ASP A 35 11.79 3.62 3.09
N PHE A 36 11.19 3.66 1.90
CA PHE A 36 9.98 2.90 1.56
C PHE A 36 10.25 1.86 0.47
N GLN A 37 9.67 0.67 0.64
CA GLN A 37 9.73 -0.40 -0.35
C GLN A 37 8.41 -1.15 -0.45
N ASP A 38 7.81 -1.17 -1.66
CA ASP A 38 6.77 -2.15 -2.00
C ASP A 38 7.42 -3.50 -2.32
N LEU A 39 7.06 -4.53 -1.56
CA LEU A 39 7.57 -5.89 -1.71
C LEU A 39 6.91 -6.64 -2.88
N ARG A 40 5.89 -6.07 -3.54
CA ARG A 40 5.22 -6.64 -4.72
C ARG A 40 6.05 -6.49 -5.99
N ASN A 41 7.03 -5.59 -5.99
CA ASN A 41 7.85 -5.29 -7.16
C ASN A 41 8.64 -6.49 -7.71
N LYS A 42 8.79 -7.56 -6.92
CA LYS A 42 9.47 -8.81 -7.32
C LYS A 42 8.53 -9.86 -7.91
N ASP A 43 7.23 -9.62 -7.86
CA ASP A 43 6.23 -10.57 -8.34
C ASP A 43 6.03 -10.47 -9.85
N PRO A 44 5.57 -11.56 -10.50
CA PRO A 44 5.07 -11.47 -11.85
C PRO A 44 3.92 -10.45 -11.94
N TRP A 45 4.02 -9.50 -12.86
CA TRP A 45 3.07 -8.40 -13.08
C TRP A 45 1.59 -8.80 -13.24
N LYS A 46 1.30 -10.07 -13.53
CA LYS A 46 -0.07 -10.60 -13.68
C LYS A 46 -0.70 -11.06 -12.36
N VAL A 47 0.06 -11.10 -11.26
CA VAL A 47 -0.45 -11.53 -9.95
C VAL A 47 -0.92 -10.30 -9.19
N LYS A 48 -2.24 -10.13 -9.08
CA LYS A 48 -2.85 -9.10 -8.21
C LYS A 48 -2.81 -9.59 -6.77
N ARG A 49 -2.01 -8.95 -5.92
CA ARG A 49 -1.93 -9.23 -4.48
C ARG A 49 -2.10 -7.97 -3.65
N ALA A 50 -2.59 -8.16 -2.42
CA ALA A 50 -2.70 -7.09 -1.45
C ALA A 50 -1.31 -6.46 -1.17
N PRO A 51 -1.25 -5.15 -0.90
CA PRO A 51 0.00 -4.46 -0.60
C PRO A 51 0.77 -5.11 0.55
N GLU A 52 2.08 -5.22 0.37
CA GLU A 52 3.00 -5.59 1.43
C GLU A 52 4.23 -4.70 1.31
N VAL A 53 4.54 -3.95 2.36
CA VAL A 53 5.53 -2.86 2.30
C VAL A 53 6.49 -2.93 3.47
N HIS A 54 7.71 -2.43 3.25
CA HIS A 54 8.67 -2.08 4.30
C HIS A 54 8.80 -0.57 4.40
N LEU A 55 8.90 -0.07 5.63
CA LEU A 55 9.13 1.34 5.94
C LEU A 55 10.18 1.49 7.06
N CYS A 56 11.28 2.16 6.75
CA CYS A 56 12.35 2.47 7.69
C CYS A 56 12.01 3.75 8.47
N LEU A 57 11.68 3.61 9.75
CA LEU A 57 11.33 4.71 10.64
C LEU A 57 12.50 5.07 11.56
N ARG A 58 12.75 6.38 11.68
CA ARG A 58 13.80 6.96 12.51
C ARG A 58 13.21 8.00 13.48
N PRO A 59 13.82 8.22 14.65
CA PRO A 59 13.37 9.26 15.57
C PRO A 59 13.34 10.65 14.91
N ASN A 60 12.27 11.40 15.16
CA ASN A 60 12.15 12.77 14.70
C ASN A 60 13.12 13.71 15.44
N GLY A 61 13.52 14.80 14.79
CA GLY A 61 14.30 15.88 15.42
C GLY A 61 15.82 15.65 15.47
N LEU A 62 16.33 14.64 14.74
CA LEU A 62 17.76 14.57 14.44
C LEU A 62 18.12 15.71 13.49
N ASN A 63 19.05 16.58 13.88
CA ASN A 63 19.58 17.61 13.00
C ASN A 63 20.46 16.98 11.91
N THR A 64 20.63 17.70 10.80
CA THR A 64 21.50 17.27 9.70
C THR A 64 22.90 16.90 10.21
N GLY A 65 23.30 15.63 10.02
CA GLY A 65 24.59 15.10 10.47
C GLY A 65 24.60 14.42 11.84
N GLN A 66 23.46 14.36 12.55
CA GLN A 66 23.34 13.52 13.74
C GLN A 66 23.04 12.06 13.36
N GLU A 67 23.73 11.14 14.01
CA GLU A 67 23.52 9.70 13.83
C GLU A 67 22.22 9.26 14.51
N SER A 68 21.46 8.40 13.82
CA SER A 68 20.30 7.73 14.38
C SER A 68 20.75 6.48 15.13
N HIS A 69 20.67 6.48 16.45
CA HIS A 69 21.05 5.32 17.26
C HIS A 69 20.00 4.20 17.28
N VAL A 70 18.80 4.48 16.76
CA VAL A 70 17.69 3.53 16.69
C VAL A 70 16.98 3.70 15.36
N THR A 71 16.66 2.59 14.72
CA THR A 71 15.82 2.52 13.52
C THR A 71 14.85 1.36 13.70
N VAL A 72 13.62 1.53 13.23
CA VAL A 72 12.63 0.47 13.18
C VAL A 72 12.30 0.19 11.72
N GLU A 73 12.43 -1.06 11.31
CA GLU A 73 11.91 -1.53 10.03
C GLU A 73 10.48 -2.03 10.26
N LEU A 74 9.51 -1.29 9.72
CA LEU A 74 8.10 -1.63 9.81
C LEU A 74 7.69 -2.41 8.55
N GLN A 75 7.37 -3.69 8.72
CA GLN A 75 6.72 -4.48 7.67
C GLN A 75 5.21 -4.46 7.88
N VAL A 76 4.47 -4.00 6.87
CA VAL A 76 3.01 -4.00 6.86
C VAL A 76 2.53 -4.92 5.76
N LYS A 77 1.67 -5.88 6.13
CA LYS A 77 0.98 -6.75 5.18
C LYS A 77 -0.51 -6.47 5.26
N CYS A 78 -1.06 -5.90 4.20
CA CYS A 78 -2.47 -5.57 4.15
C CYS A 78 -3.31 -6.83 3.86
N PRO A 79 -4.49 -6.98 4.48
CA PRO A 79 -5.45 -7.97 4.04
C PRO A 79 -6.00 -7.61 2.64
N PRO A 80 -6.53 -8.57 1.86
CA PRO A 80 -7.17 -8.29 0.57
C PRO A 80 -8.36 -7.34 0.66
N THR A 81 -8.96 -7.22 1.85
CA THR A 81 -10.08 -6.33 2.16
C THR A 81 -9.64 -4.95 2.64
N TYR A 82 -8.34 -4.64 2.68
CA TYR A 82 -7.88 -3.29 2.99
C TYR A 82 -8.43 -2.29 1.95
N PRO A 83 -9.01 -1.15 2.36
CA PRO A 83 -8.96 -0.56 3.71
C PRO A 83 -10.15 -0.84 4.63
N ASP A 84 -11.09 -1.72 4.27
CA ASP A 84 -12.39 -1.93 4.95
C ASP A 84 -12.33 -2.59 6.34
N VAL A 85 -11.13 -2.83 6.87
CA VAL A 85 -10.92 -3.54 8.14
C VAL A 85 -10.90 -2.62 9.34
#